data_AF-A0A9E8B0K8-F1
#
_entry.id   AF-A0A9E8B0K8-F1
#
_cell.length_a   1.000
_cell.length_b   1.000
_cell.length_c   1.000
_cell.angle_alpha   90.00
_cell.angle_beta   90.00
_cell.angle_gamma   90.00
#
_symmetry.space_group_name_H-M   'P 1'
#
loop_
_entity.id
_entity.type
_entity.pdbx_description
1 polymer ?
#
loop_
_entity_poly.entity_id
_entity_poly.type
_entity_poly.pdbx_seq_one_letter_code
_entity_poly.pdbx_strand_id
1 'polypeptide(L)'
;MTKPKTLLNPWLGSVAIKPGMGAFHGESGDNKPHKHWAHQIVIGFDASVEVMSSETRCEGRGLWIPAGVTHQLKLSRVLCIYIDPNLDVCNALLPYIKNPSKRSIRALDEDFITECLSRFTGTENLLIALKAFERQYRGSKPSGPKSRLSDVLEALNAEASGGRSVSRAELAKMVCLSPSHFSHWFTECTGLPLRSYRKWLKLLTGFELSREMSLTDAAIASGFSDQAHFCRSVTEAFGVSPTVIQRLLSK
;
A
#
# COMPACT_ATOMS: atom_id res chain seq x y z
N MET A 1 -4.76 40.38 -5.60
CA MET A 1 -3.95 39.64 -4.61
C MET A 1 -3.92 38.17 -4.99
N THR A 2 -2.90 37.76 -5.72
CA THR A 2 -2.61 36.36 -6.02
C THR A 2 -2.12 35.67 -4.76
N LYS A 3 -2.83 34.65 -4.27
CA LYS A 3 -2.33 33.77 -3.21
C LYS A 3 -0.95 33.24 -3.65
N PRO A 4 0.09 33.29 -2.79
CA PRO A 4 1.38 32.72 -3.14
C PRO A 4 1.17 31.24 -3.46
N LYS A 5 1.65 30.79 -4.62
CA LYS A 5 1.75 29.37 -4.94
C LYS A 5 2.69 28.77 -3.89
N THR A 6 2.12 28.08 -2.90
CA THR A 6 2.90 27.23 -2.00
C THR A 6 3.67 26.26 -2.90
N LEU A 7 4.99 26.40 -2.94
CA LEU A 7 5.86 25.45 -3.60
C LEU A 7 5.69 24.13 -2.84
N LEU A 8 4.86 23.23 -3.37
CA LEU A 8 4.73 21.87 -2.87
C LEU A 8 6.10 21.23 -3.04
N ASN A 9 6.80 20.94 -1.94
CA ASN A 9 8.07 20.21 -2.01
C ASN A 9 7.79 18.85 -2.67
N PRO A 10 8.36 18.58 -3.86
CA PRO A 10 8.09 17.36 -4.57
C PRO A 10 8.72 16.19 -3.82
N TRP A 11 8.08 15.03 -3.91
CA TRP A 11 8.71 13.77 -3.51
C TRP A 11 9.96 13.54 -4.37
N LEU A 12 11.09 13.28 -3.72
CA LEU A 12 12.39 13.05 -4.37
C LEU A 12 12.96 11.74 -3.85
N GLY A 13 13.20 10.77 -4.73
CA GLY A 13 13.73 9.49 -4.31
C GLY A 13 13.57 8.37 -5.33
N SER A 14 13.78 7.16 -4.85
CA SER A 14 13.64 5.91 -5.59
C SER A 14 12.39 5.17 -5.14
N VAL A 15 11.74 4.50 -6.09
CA VAL A 15 10.57 3.66 -5.84
C VAL A 15 10.80 2.27 -6.43
N ALA A 16 10.29 1.25 -5.76
CA ALA A 16 10.23 -0.11 -6.27
C ALA A 16 8.86 -0.69 -5.96
N ILE A 17 8.25 -1.34 -6.94
CA ILE A 17 6.94 -1.95 -6.80
C ILE A 17 7.02 -3.37 -7.36
N LYS A 18 6.33 -4.28 -6.68
CA LYS A 18 6.08 -5.67 -7.10
C LYS A 18 4.64 -6.04 -6.73
N PRO A 19 4.11 -7.18 -7.21
CA PRO A 19 2.81 -7.66 -6.77
C PRO A 19 2.71 -7.67 -5.23
N GLY A 20 1.73 -6.93 -4.71
CA GLY A 20 1.40 -6.83 -3.28
C GLY A 20 2.36 -6.04 -2.39
N MET A 21 3.47 -5.47 -2.91
CA MET A 21 4.38 -4.66 -2.10
C MET A 21 4.99 -3.49 -2.87
N GLY A 22 5.23 -2.39 -2.16
CA GLY A 22 5.98 -1.26 -2.67
C GLY A 22 6.99 -0.75 -1.66
N ALA A 23 8.04 -0.11 -2.12
CA ALA A 23 8.99 0.60 -1.31
C ALA A 23 9.29 1.96 -1.92
N PHE A 24 9.43 2.96 -1.07
CA PHE A 24 9.94 4.27 -1.41
C PHE A 24 11.09 4.62 -0.47
N HIS A 25 12.14 5.19 -1.04
CA HIS A 25 13.30 5.72 -0.32
C HIS A 25 13.56 7.14 -0.84
N GLY A 26 13.44 8.15 0.04
CA GLY A 26 13.78 9.53 -0.30
C GLY A 26 13.16 10.56 0.63
N GLU A 27 12.99 11.78 0.14
CA GLU A 27 12.28 12.85 0.85
C GLU A 27 10.77 12.72 0.61
N SER A 28 9.99 12.59 1.69
CA SER A 28 8.53 12.64 1.63
C SER A 28 8.11 14.06 1.27
N GLY A 29 7.55 14.27 0.09
CA GLY A 29 7.01 15.59 -0.28
C GLY A 29 5.78 15.98 0.55
N ASP A 30 5.12 17.09 0.20
CA ASP A 30 3.88 17.48 0.90
C ASP A 30 2.80 16.40 0.74
N ASN A 31 2.55 15.67 1.83
CA ASN A 31 1.53 14.65 1.89
C ASN A 31 0.26 15.25 2.40
N LYS A 32 -0.79 15.19 1.59
CA LYS A 32 -2.14 15.49 2.05
C LYS A 32 -2.66 14.34 2.91
N PRO A 33 -3.58 14.60 3.85
CA PRO A 33 -4.27 13.53 4.57
C PRO A 33 -4.87 12.53 3.58
N HIS A 34 -4.51 11.25 3.72
CA HIS A 34 -4.91 10.19 2.82
C HIS A 34 -5.05 8.87 3.56
N LYS A 35 -5.55 7.85 2.87
CA LYS A 35 -5.60 6.47 3.37
C LYS A 35 -5.39 5.51 2.21
N HIS A 36 -4.61 4.47 2.44
CA HIS A 36 -4.39 3.41 1.47
C HIS A 36 -4.78 2.05 2.03
N TRP A 37 -4.78 1.10 1.09
CA TRP A 37 -5.07 -0.30 1.27
C TRP A 37 -3.92 -1.11 1.83
N ALA A 38 -2.70 -0.64 1.63
CA ALA A 38 -1.52 -1.26 2.18
C ALA A 38 -1.35 -0.90 3.66
N HIS A 39 -0.84 -1.84 4.45
CA HIS A 39 -0.09 -1.48 5.64
C HIS A 39 1.15 -0.69 5.22
N GLN A 40 1.53 0.31 6.00
CA GLN A 40 2.73 1.07 5.74
C GLN A 40 3.67 1.00 6.94
N ILE A 41 4.91 0.65 6.67
CA ILE A 41 6.05 0.95 7.53
C ILE A 41 6.60 2.29 7.07
N VAL A 42 6.81 3.22 7.99
CA VAL A 42 7.55 4.47 7.73
C VAL A 42 8.68 4.58 8.74
N ILE A 43 9.90 4.76 8.26
CA ILE A 43 11.12 4.86 9.05
C ILE A 43 11.88 6.10 8.59
N GLY A 44 12.34 6.93 9.53
CA GLY A 44 13.21 8.06 9.21
C GLY A 44 14.68 7.64 9.12
N PHE A 45 15.41 8.16 8.14
CA PHE A 45 16.84 7.86 8.00
C PHE A 45 17.68 8.55 9.06
N ASP A 46 17.45 9.85 9.21
CA ASP A 46 18.32 10.73 10.01
C ASP A 46 17.66 11.12 11.35
N ALA A 47 16.33 11.03 11.45
CA ALA A 47 15.56 11.48 12.61
C ALA A 47 14.22 10.73 12.74
N SER A 48 13.51 10.97 13.85
CA SER A 48 12.13 10.54 14.01
C SER A 48 11.22 11.10 12.92
N VAL A 49 10.20 10.32 12.55
CA VAL A 49 9.13 10.75 11.65
C VAL A 49 7.91 11.20 12.45
N GLU A 50 7.19 12.17 11.90
CA GLU A 50 5.91 12.62 12.44
C GLU A 50 4.78 12.25 11.48
N VAL A 51 3.78 11.55 12.01
CA VAL A 51 2.56 11.18 11.29
C VAL A 51 1.35 11.67 12.07
N MET A 52 0.53 12.49 11.44
CA MET A 52 -0.76 12.91 11.97
C MET A 52 -1.82 11.91 11.55
N SER A 53 -2.62 11.42 12.50
CA SER A 53 -3.79 10.57 12.23
C SER A 53 -4.99 11.15 12.94
N SER A 54 -5.92 11.74 12.18
CA SER A 54 -6.98 12.59 12.75
C SER A 54 -6.36 13.72 13.59
N GLU A 55 -6.75 13.88 14.86
CA GLU A 55 -6.17 14.87 15.78
C GLU A 55 -4.98 14.33 16.59
N THR A 56 -4.61 13.07 16.40
CA THR A 56 -3.51 12.44 17.15
C THR A 56 -2.20 12.59 16.38
N ARG A 57 -1.20 13.18 17.05
CA ARG A 57 0.19 13.23 16.58
C ARG A 57 0.92 11.95 17.02
N CYS A 58 1.50 11.23 16.07
CA CYS A 58 2.34 10.06 16.31
C CYS A 58 3.78 10.37 15.87
N GLU A 59 4.75 10.11 16.75
CA GLU A 59 6.17 10.41 16.51
C GLU A 59 7.04 9.22 16.92
N GLY A 60 8.08 8.92 16.15
CA GLY A 60 9.07 7.89 16.47
C GLY A 60 10.03 7.61 15.31
N ARG A 61 11.10 6.84 15.56
CA ARG A 61 12.07 6.46 14.51
C ARG A 61 11.45 5.59 13.40
N GLY A 62 10.51 4.73 13.78
CA GLY A 62 9.74 3.90 12.86
C GLY A 62 8.32 3.70 13.36
N LEU A 63 7.36 3.80 12.43
CA LEU A 63 5.93 3.66 12.70
C LEU A 63 5.31 2.63 11.75
N TRP A 64 4.42 1.81 12.30
CA TRP A 64 3.47 0.96 11.59
C TRP A 64 2.13 1.68 11.48
N ILE A 65 1.67 1.85 10.25
CA ILE A 65 0.38 2.46 9.90
C ILE A 65 -0.53 1.36 9.35
N PRO A 66 -1.59 0.98 10.09
CA PRO A 66 -2.53 -0.03 9.60
C PRO A 66 -3.27 0.42 8.33
N ALA A 67 -3.57 -0.53 7.44
CA ALA A 67 -4.39 -0.28 6.26
C ALA A 67 -5.72 0.37 6.63
N GLY A 68 -6.16 1.34 5.82
CA GLY A 68 -7.41 2.07 6.04
C GLY A 68 -7.34 3.21 7.07
N VAL A 69 -6.25 3.33 7.85
CA VAL A 69 -6.05 4.46 8.76
C VAL A 69 -5.75 5.73 7.95
N THR A 70 -6.56 6.78 8.17
CA THR A 70 -6.32 8.08 7.55
C THR A 70 -5.17 8.77 8.26
N HIS A 71 -4.15 9.17 7.51
CA HIS A 71 -2.94 9.74 8.08
C HIS A 71 -2.28 10.75 7.14
N GLN A 72 -1.33 11.51 7.69
CA GLN A 72 -0.54 12.51 7.00
C GLN A 72 0.91 12.46 7.53
N LEU A 73 1.85 12.02 6.70
CA LEU A 73 3.28 12.04 7.01
C LEU A 73 3.85 13.46 6.78
N LYS A 74 4.50 14.04 7.79
CA LYS A 74 5.22 15.32 7.63
C LYS A 74 6.50 15.14 6.79
N LEU A 75 6.99 16.24 6.23
CA LEU A 75 8.22 16.30 5.44
C LEU A 75 9.39 15.72 6.23
N SER A 76 9.97 14.64 5.72
CA SER A 76 11.12 13.96 6.32
C SER A 76 11.80 13.08 5.28
N ARG A 77 13.06 12.71 5.52
CA ARG A 77 13.76 11.74 4.70
C ARG A 77 13.47 10.34 5.23
N VAL A 78 12.77 9.53 4.44
CA VAL A 78 12.11 8.31 4.91
C VAL A 78 12.28 7.11 3.98
N LEU A 79 12.31 5.93 4.60
CA LEU A 79 11.96 4.66 4.00
C LEU A 79 10.47 4.42 4.26
N CYS A 80 9.69 4.20 3.20
CA CYS A 80 8.32 3.71 3.29
C CYS A 80 8.23 2.33 2.65
N ILE A 81 7.65 1.35 3.34
CA ILE A 81 7.34 0.02 2.79
C ILE A 81 5.82 -0.18 2.87
N TYR A 82 5.19 -0.38 1.72
CA TYR A 82 3.77 -0.65 1.57
C TYR A 82 3.57 -2.13 1.36
N ILE A 83 2.67 -2.75 2.12
CA ILE A 83 2.44 -4.18 2.14
C ILE A 83 0.95 -4.45 2.03
N ASP A 84 0.53 -5.25 1.05
CA ASP A 84 -0.85 -5.74 0.97
C ASP A 84 -1.18 -6.56 2.24
N PRO A 85 -2.25 -6.21 2.98
CA PRO A 85 -2.62 -6.89 4.22
C PRO A 85 -2.85 -8.39 4.11
N ASN A 86 -3.07 -8.89 2.90
CA ASN A 86 -3.33 -10.31 2.64
C ASN A 86 -2.05 -11.11 2.38
N LEU A 87 -0.88 -10.48 2.38
CA LEU A 87 0.39 -11.21 2.30
C LEU A 87 0.77 -11.80 3.66
N ASP A 88 1.25 -13.04 3.64
CA ASP A 88 1.72 -13.77 4.82
C ASP A 88 2.82 -13.03 5.60
N VAL A 89 3.53 -12.12 4.92
CA VAL A 89 4.54 -11.24 5.53
C VAL A 89 3.98 -10.42 6.70
N CYS A 90 2.71 -10.03 6.66
CA CYS A 90 2.10 -9.22 7.72
C CYS A 90 2.07 -9.95 9.06
N ASN A 91 1.85 -11.28 9.06
CA ASN A 91 1.83 -12.08 10.28
C ASN A 91 3.22 -12.18 10.91
N ALA A 92 4.26 -12.33 10.09
CA ALA A 92 5.65 -12.38 10.55
C ALA A 92 6.13 -11.02 11.11
N LEU A 93 5.47 -9.92 10.75
CA LEU A 93 5.80 -8.59 11.24
C LEU A 93 5.17 -8.24 12.59
N LEU A 94 4.13 -8.97 13.04
CA LEU A 94 3.42 -8.68 14.30
C LEU A 94 4.33 -8.57 15.53
N PRO A 95 5.37 -9.40 15.72
CA PRO A 95 6.26 -9.29 16.87
C PRO A 95 7.05 -7.97 16.94
N TYR A 96 7.25 -7.29 15.80
CA TYR A 96 8.01 -6.04 15.71
C TYR A 96 7.14 -4.79 15.84
N ILE A 97 5.83 -4.94 16.06
CA ILE A 97 4.88 -3.84 16.21
C ILE A 97 4.51 -3.72 17.69
N LYS A 98 4.81 -2.57 18.31
CA LYS A 98 4.48 -2.34 19.73
C LYS A 98 2.96 -2.21 19.92
N ASN A 99 2.36 -3.10 20.71
CA ASN A 99 0.92 -3.15 20.98
C ASN A 99 0.05 -3.13 19.70
N PRO A 100 0.12 -4.16 18.84
CA PRO A 100 -0.51 -4.15 17.52
C PRO A 100 -1.99 -3.73 17.54
N SER A 101 -2.38 -2.87 16.61
CA SER A 101 -3.74 -2.38 16.46
C SER A 101 -4.14 -2.40 14.99
N LYS A 102 -5.40 -2.74 14.70
CA LYS A 102 -5.96 -2.64 13.35
C LYS A 102 -6.38 -1.20 12.99
N ARG A 103 -6.43 -0.28 13.96
CA ARG A 103 -7.05 1.05 13.80
C ARG A 103 -6.16 2.21 14.22
N SER A 104 -4.96 1.93 14.72
CA SER A 104 -4.09 2.96 15.30
C SER A 104 -2.65 2.76 14.87
N ILE A 105 -1.98 3.86 14.59
CA ILE A 105 -0.54 3.88 14.32
C ILE A 105 0.21 3.40 15.56
N ARG A 106 1.22 2.55 15.36
CA ARG A 106 2.03 1.97 16.42
C ARG A 106 3.51 2.16 16.14
N ALA A 107 4.31 2.30 17.20
CA ALA A 107 5.76 2.32 17.07
C ALA A 107 6.29 0.93 16.69
N LEU A 108 7.36 0.90 15.91
CA LEU A 108 8.10 -0.31 15.59
C LEU A 108 9.18 -0.59 16.64
N ASP A 109 9.66 -1.83 16.64
CA ASP A 109 10.84 -2.25 17.38
C ASP A 109 12.13 -1.64 16.80
N GLU A 110 13.10 -1.30 17.66
CA GLU A 110 14.34 -0.59 17.25
C GLU A 110 15.31 -1.49 16.46
N ASP A 111 15.38 -2.78 16.79
CA ASP A 111 16.25 -3.71 16.05
C ASP A 111 15.68 -3.95 14.65
N PHE A 112 14.35 -4.06 14.54
CA PHE A 112 13.66 -4.13 13.25
C PHE A 112 13.88 -2.87 12.40
N ILE A 113 13.80 -1.69 13.01
CA ILE A 113 14.09 -0.41 12.32
C ILE A 113 15.51 -0.42 11.76
N THR A 114 16.49 -0.83 12.57
CA THR A 114 17.90 -0.86 12.19
C THR A 114 18.17 -1.86 11.06
N GLU A 115 17.54 -3.03 11.12
CA GLU A 115 17.61 -4.06 10.08
C GLU A 115 17.06 -3.57 8.74
N CYS A 116 15.89 -2.93 8.76
CA CYS A 116 15.27 -2.35 7.57
C CYS A 116 16.16 -1.26 6.97
N LEU A 117 16.67 -0.33 7.77
CA LEU A 117 17.56 0.73 7.27
C LEU A 117 18.82 0.14 6.63
N SER A 118 19.48 -0.82 7.28
CA SER A 118 20.66 -1.49 6.74
C SER A 118 20.39 -2.14 5.38
N ARG A 119 19.27 -2.88 5.26
CA ARG A 119 18.88 -3.57 4.02
C ARG A 119 18.61 -2.62 2.86
N PHE A 120 17.82 -1.57 3.12
CA PHE A 120 17.32 -0.68 2.07
C PHE A 120 18.32 0.45 1.72
N THR A 121 19.29 0.76 2.59
CA THR A 121 20.42 1.65 2.26
C THR A 121 21.60 0.92 1.65
N GLY A 122 21.84 -0.33 2.04
CA GLY A 122 22.95 -1.14 1.54
C GLY A 122 22.77 -1.72 0.13
N THR A 123 21.65 -1.45 -0.54
CA THR A 123 21.34 -1.98 -1.88
C THR A 123 21.09 -0.84 -2.87
N GLU A 124 21.83 -0.81 -3.98
CA GLU A 124 21.60 0.18 -5.06
C GLU A 124 20.23 0.01 -5.73
N ASN A 125 19.70 -1.23 -5.75
CA ASN A 125 18.43 -1.58 -6.35
C ASN A 125 17.35 -1.87 -5.29
N LEU A 126 16.42 -0.93 -5.13
CA LEU A 126 15.33 -1.01 -4.15
C LEU A 126 14.41 -2.23 -4.34
N LEU A 127 14.27 -2.74 -5.58
CA LEU A 127 13.48 -3.94 -5.84
C LEU A 127 14.15 -5.21 -5.30
N ILE A 128 15.49 -5.28 -5.33
CA ILE A 128 16.24 -6.39 -4.75
C ILE A 128 16.08 -6.38 -3.22
N ALA A 129 16.22 -5.21 -2.59
CA ALA A 129 16.00 -5.04 -1.16
C ALA A 129 14.57 -5.46 -0.75
N LEU A 130 13.56 -5.03 -1.50
CA LEU A 130 12.16 -5.37 -1.26
C LEU A 130 11.88 -6.88 -1.38
N LYS A 131 12.43 -7.55 -2.41
CA LYS A 131 12.33 -9.01 -2.56
C LYS A 131 13.04 -9.75 -1.42
N ALA A 132 14.18 -9.25 -0.97
CA ALA A 132 14.92 -9.85 0.13
C ALA A 132 14.17 -9.68 1.47
N PHE A 133 13.56 -8.51 1.69
CA PHE A 133 12.68 -8.24 2.83
C PHE A 133 11.48 -9.21 2.84
N GLU A 134 10.77 -9.33 1.71
CA GLU A 134 9.66 -10.29 1.58
C GLU A 134 10.10 -11.72 1.88
N ARG A 135 11.26 -12.16 1.37
CA ARG A 135 11.78 -13.52 1.60
C ARG A 135 12.10 -13.78 3.08
N GLN A 136 12.67 -12.80 3.77
CA GLN A 136 13.02 -12.92 5.19
C GLN A 136 11.77 -13.01 6.07
N TYR A 137 10.80 -12.14 5.82
CA TYR A 137 9.57 -12.07 6.59
C TYR A 137 8.46 -12.94 5.97
N ARG A 138 8.78 -13.83 5.02
CA ARG A 138 7.80 -14.75 4.47
C ARG A 138 7.36 -15.68 5.59
N GLY A 139 6.14 -15.48 6.08
CA GLY A 139 5.52 -16.42 7.01
C GLY A 139 5.47 -17.82 6.39
N SER A 140 5.44 -18.85 7.25
CA SER A 140 5.06 -20.18 6.82
C SER A 140 3.70 -20.08 6.14
N LYS A 141 3.60 -20.58 4.90
CA LYS A 141 2.32 -20.66 4.20
C LYS A 141 1.34 -21.36 5.15
N PRO A 142 0.11 -20.84 5.38
CA PRO A 142 -0.81 -21.45 6.34
C PRO A 142 -0.95 -22.94 6.05
N SER A 143 -0.45 -23.79 6.94
CA SER A 143 -0.58 -25.24 6.84
C SER A 143 -1.99 -25.59 7.31
N GLY A 144 -2.96 -25.43 6.42
CA GLY A 144 -4.38 -25.65 6.70
C GLY A 144 -5.22 -25.52 5.44
N PRO A 145 -6.51 -25.89 5.50
CA PRO A 145 -7.45 -25.66 4.40
C PRO A 145 -7.44 -24.19 3.99
N LYS A 146 -7.53 -23.90 2.69
CA LYS A 146 -7.75 -22.54 2.19
C LYS A 146 -8.96 -21.93 2.93
N SER A 147 -8.79 -20.73 3.45
CA SER A 147 -9.89 -20.01 4.10
C SER A 147 -10.91 -19.54 3.07
N ARG A 148 -12.17 -19.38 3.49
CA ARG A 148 -13.23 -18.74 2.68
C ARG A 148 -12.78 -17.38 2.11
N LEU A 149 -11.95 -16.64 2.86
CA LEU A 149 -11.40 -15.37 2.40
C LEU A 149 -10.38 -15.58 1.27
N SER A 150 -9.48 -16.55 1.38
CA SER A 150 -8.48 -16.78 0.34
C SER A 150 -9.11 -17.12 -1.01
N ASP A 151 -10.21 -17.88 -1.04
CA ASP A 151 -10.91 -18.18 -2.30
C ASP A 151 -11.49 -16.91 -2.94
N VAL A 152 -12.08 -16.03 -2.12
CA VAL A 152 -12.61 -14.73 -2.56
C VAL A 152 -11.49 -13.83 -3.08
N LEU A 153 -10.35 -13.77 -2.38
CA LEU A 153 -9.20 -12.97 -2.80
C LEU A 153 -8.59 -13.52 -4.09
N GLU A 154 -8.51 -14.84 -4.26
CA GLU A 154 -8.03 -15.49 -5.48
C GLU A 154 -8.92 -15.16 -6.68
N ALA A 155 -10.24 -15.22 -6.51
CA ALA A 155 -11.19 -14.81 -7.56
C ALA A 155 -11.06 -13.34 -7.93
N LEU A 156 -10.81 -12.46 -6.94
CA LEU A 156 -10.63 -11.02 -7.17
C LEU A 156 -9.29 -10.69 -7.84
N ASN A 157 -8.22 -11.41 -7.50
CA ASN A 157 -6.93 -11.29 -8.18
C ASN A 157 -7.02 -11.80 -9.62
N ALA A 158 -7.71 -12.92 -9.85
CA ALA A 158 -7.96 -13.42 -11.20
C ALA A 158 -8.75 -12.41 -12.04
N GLU A 159 -9.79 -11.78 -11.47
CA GLU A 159 -10.52 -10.67 -12.11
C GLU A 159 -9.58 -9.50 -12.47
N ALA A 160 -8.69 -9.11 -11.56
CA ALA A 160 -7.77 -7.98 -11.79
C ALA A 160 -6.73 -8.27 -12.89
N SER A 161 -6.28 -9.52 -13.02
CA SER A 161 -5.30 -9.94 -14.04
C SER A 161 -5.93 -10.27 -15.40
N GLY A 162 -7.07 -9.66 -15.73
CA GLY A 162 -7.76 -9.84 -17.02
C GLY A 162 -8.71 -11.04 -17.09
N GLY A 163 -8.94 -11.71 -15.96
CA GLY A 163 -9.94 -12.76 -15.86
C GLY A 163 -11.38 -12.23 -15.88
N ARG A 164 -12.34 -13.16 -15.82
CA ARG A 164 -13.77 -12.83 -15.81
C ARG A 164 -14.13 -11.98 -14.60
N SER A 165 -14.86 -10.88 -14.81
CA SER A 165 -15.42 -10.11 -13.69
C SER A 165 -16.43 -10.95 -12.91
N VAL A 166 -16.28 -10.94 -11.58
CA VAL A 166 -17.10 -11.74 -10.66
C VAL A 166 -18.04 -10.81 -9.91
N SER A 167 -19.35 -11.02 -10.01
CA SER A 167 -20.30 -10.17 -9.30
C SER A 167 -20.21 -10.35 -7.77
N ARG A 168 -20.68 -9.35 -7.02
CA ARG A 168 -20.81 -9.47 -5.56
C ARG A 168 -21.67 -10.69 -5.15
N ALA A 169 -22.71 -11.01 -5.94
CA ALA A 169 -23.58 -12.14 -5.65
C ALA A 169 -22.85 -13.48 -5.80
N GLU A 170 -21.98 -13.61 -6.81
CA GLU A 170 -21.13 -14.78 -7.00
C GLU A 170 -20.10 -14.92 -5.87
N LEU A 171 -19.42 -13.84 -5.49
CA LEU A 171 -18.48 -13.86 -4.35
C LEU A 171 -19.18 -14.23 -3.03
N ALA A 172 -20.39 -13.72 -2.81
CA ALA A 172 -21.18 -14.06 -1.65
C ALA A 172 -21.56 -15.55 -1.64
N LYS A 173 -21.92 -16.11 -2.80
CA LYS A 173 -22.22 -17.54 -2.96
C LYS A 173 -21.01 -18.44 -2.67
N MET A 174 -19.80 -18.03 -3.07
CA MET A 174 -18.56 -18.79 -2.78
C MET A 174 -18.37 -19.04 -1.28
N VAL A 175 -18.87 -18.11 -0.46
CA VAL A 175 -18.76 -18.19 0.99
C VAL A 175 -20.10 -18.46 1.67
N CYS A 176 -21.13 -18.92 0.96
CA CYS A 176 -22.45 -19.23 1.52
C CYS A 176 -23.11 -18.06 2.30
N LEU A 177 -22.96 -16.83 1.81
CA LEU A 177 -23.57 -15.62 2.40
C LEU A 177 -24.53 -14.94 1.42
N SER A 178 -25.43 -14.12 1.96
CA SER A 178 -26.18 -13.14 1.16
C SER A 178 -25.24 -12.00 0.70
N PRO A 179 -25.55 -11.26 -0.39
CA PRO A 179 -24.71 -10.16 -0.85
C PRO A 179 -24.51 -9.04 0.19
N SER A 180 -25.50 -8.81 1.06
CA SER A 180 -25.42 -7.83 2.15
C SER A 180 -24.47 -8.30 3.24
N HIS A 181 -24.65 -9.52 3.74
CA HIS A 181 -23.78 -10.10 4.78
C HIS A 181 -22.34 -10.27 4.27
N PHE A 182 -22.15 -10.66 3.01
CA PHE A 182 -20.83 -10.69 2.38
C PHE A 182 -20.12 -9.35 2.45
N SER A 183 -20.82 -8.22 2.23
CA SER A 183 -20.19 -6.90 2.24
C SER A 183 -19.65 -6.54 3.62
N HIS A 184 -20.43 -6.85 4.67
CA HIS A 184 -19.99 -6.69 6.06
C HIS A 184 -18.84 -7.63 6.39
N TRP A 185 -19.02 -8.92 6.17
CA TRP A 185 -18.02 -9.96 6.43
C TRP A 185 -16.69 -9.67 5.72
N PHE A 186 -16.72 -9.27 4.45
CA PHE A 186 -15.52 -8.92 3.69
C PHE A 186 -14.78 -7.73 4.33
N THR A 187 -15.53 -6.73 4.79
CA THR A 187 -14.96 -5.56 5.48
C THR A 187 -14.39 -5.93 6.85
N GLU A 188 -15.02 -6.84 7.59
CA GLU A 188 -14.50 -7.34 8.86
C GLU A 188 -13.21 -8.14 8.68
N CYS A 189 -13.15 -8.96 7.64
CA CYS A 189 -11.98 -9.75 7.28
C CYS A 189 -10.80 -8.91 6.80
N THR A 190 -11.05 -7.99 5.86
CA THR A 190 -10.00 -7.22 5.17
C THR A 190 -9.78 -5.82 5.75
N GLY A 191 -10.65 -5.37 6.65
CA GLY A 191 -10.70 -4.00 7.15
C GLY A 191 -11.37 -3.00 6.20
N LEU A 192 -11.78 -3.42 4.99
CA LEU A 192 -12.10 -2.49 3.92
C LEU A 192 -13.27 -2.94 3.00
N PRO A 193 -14.01 -2.00 2.38
CA PRO A 193 -15.10 -2.34 1.47
C PRO A 193 -14.62 -2.95 0.14
N LEU A 194 -15.37 -3.93 -0.38
CA LEU A 194 -15.08 -4.64 -1.64
C LEU A 194 -14.75 -3.71 -2.83
N ARG A 195 -15.53 -2.63 -3.01
CA ARG A 195 -15.33 -1.67 -4.12
C ARG A 195 -13.94 -1.06 -4.07
N SER A 196 -13.52 -0.68 -2.87
CA SER A 196 -12.23 -0.07 -2.65
C SER A 196 -11.11 -1.12 -2.84
N TYR A 197 -11.36 -2.41 -2.57
CA TYR A 197 -10.36 -3.48 -2.80
C TYR A 197 -10.13 -3.69 -4.28
N ARG A 198 -11.21 -3.74 -5.06
CA ARG A 198 -11.10 -3.79 -6.51
C ARG A 198 -10.33 -2.60 -7.06
N LYS A 199 -10.59 -1.39 -6.55
CA LYS A 199 -9.83 -0.19 -6.94
C LYS A 199 -8.34 -0.37 -6.65
N TRP A 200 -7.99 -0.94 -5.50
CA TRP A 200 -6.61 -1.26 -5.14
C TRP A 200 -5.96 -2.29 -6.07
N LEU A 201 -6.63 -3.40 -6.37
CA LEU A 201 -6.11 -4.39 -7.30
C LEU A 201 -5.89 -3.79 -8.70
N LYS A 202 -6.85 -3.00 -9.21
CA LYS A 202 -6.69 -2.27 -10.47
C LYS A 202 -5.49 -1.31 -10.44
N LEU A 203 -5.29 -0.60 -9.34
CA LEU A 203 -4.13 0.28 -9.18
C LEU A 203 -2.83 -0.52 -9.31
N LEU A 204 -2.70 -1.64 -8.59
CA LEU A 204 -1.54 -2.51 -8.65
C LEU A 204 -1.29 -3.04 -10.06
N THR A 205 -2.33 -3.55 -10.74
CA THR A 205 -2.21 -3.99 -12.14
C THR A 205 -1.78 -2.86 -13.07
N GLY A 206 -2.35 -1.66 -12.91
CA GLY A 206 -1.98 -0.50 -13.72
C GLY A 206 -0.51 -0.08 -13.54
N PHE A 207 0.01 -0.17 -12.31
CA PHE A 207 1.42 0.05 -12.02
C PHE A 207 2.35 -0.99 -12.65
N GLU A 208 1.93 -2.26 -12.64
CA GLU A 208 2.73 -3.33 -13.26
C GLU A 208 2.79 -3.15 -14.77
N LEU A 209 1.64 -2.92 -15.40
CA LEU A 209 1.55 -2.72 -16.84
C LEU A 209 2.29 -1.47 -17.30
N SER A 210 2.30 -0.38 -16.51
CA SER A 210 3.00 0.86 -16.90
C SER A 210 4.52 0.69 -17.05
N ARG A 211 5.09 -0.44 -16.63
CA ARG A 211 6.50 -0.78 -16.84
C ARG A 211 6.79 -1.33 -18.24
N GLU A 212 5.76 -1.79 -18.94
CA GLU A 212 5.86 -2.47 -20.23
C GLU A 212 5.13 -1.72 -21.35
N MET A 213 4.20 -0.81 -21.00
CA MET A 213 3.42 -0.03 -21.95
C MET A 213 3.21 1.41 -21.49
N SER A 214 2.61 2.23 -22.37
CA SER A 214 2.32 3.62 -22.04
C SER A 214 1.38 3.74 -20.84
N LEU A 215 1.45 4.86 -20.09
CA LEU A 215 0.54 5.10 -18.98
C LEU A 215 -0.94 5.12 -19.37
N THR A 216 -1.25 5.51 -20.61
CA THR A 216 -2.61 5.48 -21.12
C THR A 216 -3.09 4.04 -21.33
N ASP A 217 -2.27 3.22 -22.00
CA ASP A 217 -2.62 1.82 -22.25
C ASP A 217 -2.70 1.02 -20.96
N ALA A 218 -1.76 1.24 -20.03
CA ALA A 218 -1.75 0.60 -18.72
C ALA A 218 -3.01 0.96 -17.91
N ALA A 219 -3.47 2.21 -17.96
CA ALA A 219 -4.70 2.63 -17.29
C ALA A 219 -5.94 1.93 -17.87
N ILE A 220 -6.05 1.85 -19.20
CA ILE A 220 -7.17 1.18 -19.88
C ILE A 220 -7.13 -0.32 -19.60
N ALA A 221 -5.98 -0.97 -19.77
CA ALA A 221 -5.80 -2.40 -19.58
C ALA A 221 -6.04 -2.85 -18.13
N SER A 222 -5.73 -2.00 -17.14
CA SER A 222 -6.07 -2.25 -15.72
C SER A 222 -7.52 -1.88 -15.35
N GLY A 223 -8.33 -1.44 -16.32
CA GLY A 223 -9.75 -1.21 -16.14
C GLY A 223 -10.11 0.15 -15.52
N PHE A 224 -9.27 1.17 -15.69
CA PHE A 224 -9.65 2.58 -15.51
C PHE A 224 -10.27 3.13 -16.79
N SER A 225 -11.04 4.21 -16.66
CA SER A 225 -11.67 4.90 -17.79
C SER A 225 -10.66 5.62 -18.68
N ASP A 226 -9.62 6.16 -18.06
CA ASP A 226 -8.61 7.00 -18.69
C ASP A 226 -7.39 7.16 -17.77
N GLN A 227 -6.28 7.66 -18.32
CA GLN A 227 -5.05 7.93 -17.59
C GLN A 227 -5.26 8.92 -16.43
N ALA A 228 -6.11 9.94 -16.60
CA ALA A 228 -6.32 10.95 -15.56
C ALA A 228 -7.03 10.35 -14.33
N HIS A 229 -7.98 9.45 -14.53
CA HIS A 229 -8.64 8.70 -13.47
C HIS A 229 -7.68 7.75 -12.75
N PHE A 230 -6.78 7.09 -13.48
CA PHE A 230 -5.69 6.31 -12.88
C PHE A 230 -4.79 7.19 -12.00
N CYS A 231 -4.25 8.29 -12.52
CA CYS A 231 -3.38 9.19 -11.76
C CYS A 231 -4.08 9.77 -10.52
N ARG A 232 -5.35 10.19 -10.62
CA ARG A 232 -6.13 10.64 -9.46
C ARG A 232 -6.25 9.54 -8.40
N SER A 233 -6.53 8.31 -8.83
CA SER A 233 -6.66 7.16 -7.93
C SER A 233 -5.35 6.82 -7.23
N VAL A 234 -4.21 6.94 -7.92
CA VAL A 234 -2.89 6.78 -7.32
C VAL A 234 -2.64 7.91 -6.29
N THR A 235 -2.91 9.16 -6.65
CA THR A 235 -2.76 10.30 -5.75
C THR A 235 -3.59 10.15 -4.48
N GLU A 236 -4.85 9.71 -4.60
CA GLU A 236 -5.71 9.43 -3.45
C GLU A 236 -5.15 8.33 -2.54
N ALA A 237 -4.56 7.29 -3.14
CA ALA A 237 -4.01 6.18 -2.38
C ALA A 237 -2.72 6.57 -1.64
N PHE A 238 -1.78 7.26 -2.31
CA PHE A 238 -0.43 7.47 -1.74
C PHE A 238 -0.16 8.89 -1.25
N GLY A 239 -1.12 9.81 -1.38
CA GLY A 239 -0.93 11.21 -0.99
C GLY A 239 0.05 12.00 -1.88
N VAL A 240 0.51 11.40 -2.98
CA VAL A 240 1.53 11.96 -3.89
C VAL A 240 0.87 12.70 -5.06
N SER A 241 1.41 13.85 -5.46
CA SER A 241 0.88 14.61 -6.60
C SER A 241 0.88 13.81 -7.92
N PRO A 242 -0.10 14.03 -8.83
CA PRO A 242 -0.16 13.32 -10.11
C PRO A 242 1.10 13.44 -10.96
N THR A 243 1.75 14.61 -10.95
CA THR A 243 2.98 14.88 -11.72
C THR A 243 4.16 14.03 -11.25
N VAL A 244 4.30 13.85 -9.94
CA VAL A 244 5.34 12.97 -9.37
C VAL A 244 5.06 11.53 -9.78
N ILE A 245 3.81 11.07 -9.65
CA ILE A 245 3.41 9.72 -10.05
C ILE A 245 3.72 9.48 -11.52
N GLN A 246 3.33 10.40 -12.42
CA GLN A 246 3.65 10.29 -13.84
C GLN A 246 5.16 10.16 -14.06
N ARG A 247 5.99 10.97 -13.39
CA ARG A 247 7.45 10.88 -13.50
C ARG A 247 8.01 9.56 -12.98
N LEU A 248 7.45 9.02 -11.90
CA LEU A 248 7.86 7.73 -11.32
C LEU A 248 7.45 6.55 -12.18
N LEU A 249 6.35 6.64 -12.91
CA LEU A 249 5.78 5.54 -13.69
C LEU A 249 6.03 5.60 -15.20
N SER A 250 6.59 6.71 -15.71
CA SER A 250 6.94 6.85 -17.13
C SER A 250 8.41 6.44 -17.42
N LYS A 251 9.02 5.64 -16.55
CA LYS A 251 10.38 5.11 -16.67
C LYS A 251 10.34 3.60 -16.77
#